data_AF-A0A7Y5S716-F1
#
_entry.id   AF-A0A7Y5S716-F1
#
_cell.length_a   1.000
_cell.length_b   1.000
_cell.length_c   1.000
_cell.angle_alpha   90.00
_cell.angle_beta   90.00
_cell.angle_gamma   90.00
#
_symmetry.space_group_name_H-M   'P 1'
#
loop_
_entity.id
_entity.type
_entity.pdbx_description
1 polymer ?
#
loop_
_entity_poly.entity_id
_entity_poly.type
_entity_poly.pdbx_seq_one_letter_code
_entity_poly.pdbx_strand_id
1 'polypeptide(L)'
;MRTLLKGVPHALAQPVCDALLGEGIESRVVRPFTSFAGYGPTPPAEIVILNDDETTRALSVAAECVLALASQPAAEAEIDLSKLPPALRVACPACERALDPRLAQDGTIACACGARHDAIELIVNQHGPEALESCTESLESSGESPTLMHATVKCVHCGYELEGLARRGICPECGKDYDKAVCVLHPYLAAEFKK
;
A
#
# COMPACT_ATOMS: atom_id res chain seq x y z
N MET A 1 -2.96 -8.48 -29.02
CA MET A 1 -3.72 -8.19 -27.79
C MET A 1 -3.74 -9.42 -26.92
N ARG A 2 -2.91 -9.43 -25.87
CA ARG A 2 -2.87 -10.49 -24.86
C ARG A 2 -3.12 -9.91 -23.48
N THR A 3 -3.86 -10.65 -22.65
CA THR A 3 -4.14 -10.24 -21.27
C THR A 3 -2.92 -10.57 -20.42
N LEU A 4 -2.24 -9.54 -19.91
CA LEU A 4 -1.10 -9.69 -19.02
C LEU A 4 -1.57 -10.02 -17.60
N LEU A 5 -2.47 -9.18 -17.08
CA LEU A 5 -2.96 -9.27 -15.71
C LEU A 5 -4.49 -9.27 -15.70
N LYS A 6 -5.07 -10.12 -14.85
CA LYS A 6 -6.50 -10.32 -14.66
C LYS A 6 -6.81 -10.24 -13.17
N GLY A 7 -7.90 -9.59 -12.80
CA GLY A 7 -8.25 -9.49 -11.38
C GLY A 7 -7.58 -8.32 -10.65
N VAL A 8 -6.97 -7.37 -11.36
CA VAL A 8 -6.20 -6.28 -10.74
C VAL A 8 -7.17 -5.29 -10.11
N PRO A 9 -6.97 -4.88 -8.83
CA PRO A 9 -7.79 -3.85 -8.23
C PRO A 9 -7.63 -2.53 -8.99
N HIS A 10 -8.73 -1.79 -9.13
CA HIS A 10 -8.78 -0.58 -9.95
C HIS A 10 -7.71 0.45 -9.56
N ALA A 11 -7.42 0.57 -8.26
CA ALA A 11 -6.41 1.47 -7.73
C ALA A 11 -4.99 1.18 -8.26
N LEU A 12 -4.69 -0.09 -8.61
CA LEU A 12 -3.39 -0.50 -9.16
C LEU A 12 -3.40 -0.57 -10.69
N ALA A 13 -4.57 -0.72 -11.31
CA ALA A 13 -4.66 -0.94 -12.75
C ALA A 13 -4.19 0.27 -13.58
N GLN A 14 -4.62 1.48 -13.19
CA GLN A 14 -4.27 2.71 -13.90
C GLN A 14 -2.77 3.05 -13.76
N PRO A 15 -2.17 3.07 -12.54
CA PRO A 15 -0.74 3.30 -12.38
C PRO A 15 0.14 2.32 -13.15
N VAL A 16 -0.23 1.04 -13.18
CA VAL A 16 0.53 0.02 -13.92
C VAL A 16 0.48 0.30 -15.42
N CYS A 17 -0.68 0.68 -15.97
CA CYS A 17 -0.77 1.09 -17.37
C CYS A 17 0.05 2.35 -17.68
N ASP A 18 0.04 3.35 -16.80
CA ASP A 18 0.83 4.57 -16.98
C ASP A 18 2.34 4.28 -16.93
N ALA A 19 2.77 3.37 -16.04
CA ALA A 19 4.16 2.90 -15.97
C ALA A 19 4.58 2.15 -17.24
N LEU A 20 3.72 1.27 -17.77
CA LEU A 20 3.97 0.58 -19.03
C LEU A 20 4.10 1.55 -20.21
N LEU A 21 3.21 2.56 -20.28
CA LEU A 21 3.27 3.60 -21.31
C LEU A 21 4.56 4.44 -21.21
N GLY A 22 5.03 4.75 -20.00
CA GLY A 22 6.30 5.45 -19.78
C GLY A 22 7.51 4.69 -20.34
N GLU A 23 7.45 3.37 -20.35
CA GLU A 23 8.46 2.48 -20.93
C GLU A 23 8.24 2.20 -22.43
N GLY A 24 7.27 2.87 -23.06
CA GLY A 24 6.93 2.69 -24.48
C GLY A 24 6.13 1.42 -24.79
N ILE A 25 5.59 0.75 -23.77
CA ILE A 25 4.80 -0.47 -23.92
C ILE A 25 3.32 -0.09 -24.04
N GLU A 26 2.74 -0.35 -25.21
CA GLU A 26 1.32 -0.08 -25.44
C GLU A 26 0.45 -1.05 -24.62
N SER A 27 -0.21 -0.50 -23.60
CA SER A 27 -1.09 -1.24 -22.70
C SER A 27 -2.43 -0.52 -22.53
N ARG A 28 -3.46 -1.27 -22.15
CA ARG A 28 -4.78 -0.71 -21.88
C ARG A 28 -5.48 -1.44 -20.76
N VAL A 29 -6.11 -0.67 -19.88
CA VAL A 29 -7.06 -1.22 -18.91
C VAL A 29 -8.35 -1.57 -19.63
N VAL A 30 -8.68 -2.85 -19.65
CA VAL A 30 -9.95 -3.36 -20.15
C VAL A 30 -10.81 -3.72 -18.95
N ARG A 31 -12.02 -3.17 -18.90
CA ARG A 31 -13.01 -3.57 -17.90
C ARG A 31 -13.91 -4.62 -18.52
N PRO A 32 -14.03 -5.83 -17.92
CA PRO A 32 -15.08 -6.74 -18.33
C PRO A 32 -16.42 -6.04 -18.06
N PHE A 33 -17.27 -6.01 -19.08
CA PHE A 33 -18.57 -5.35 -19.01
C PHE A 33 -19.50 -6.18 -18.11
N THR A 34 -19.38 -6.04 -16.80
CA THR A 34 -20.28 -6.73 -15.85
C THR A 34 -21.48 -5.83 -15.56
N SER A 35 -22.55 -6.14 -16.30
CA SER A 35 -23.98 -5.86 -16.10
C SER A 35 -24.43 -4.63 -15.28
N PHE A 36 -25.36 -3.89 -15.89
CA PHE A 36 -26.26 -2.88 -15.33
C PHE A 36 -26.95 -3.34 -14.03
N ALA A 37 -26.30 -3.15 -12.88
CA ALA A 37 -26.99 -3.07 -11.59
C ALA A 37 -26.09 -2.27 -10.65
N GLY A 38 -26.41 -0.99 -10.49
CA GLY A 38 -25.75 -0.14 -9.49
C GLY A 38 -25.83 -0.81 -8.11
N TYR A 39 -24.79 -0.62 -7.30
CA TYR A 39 -24.55 -1.28 -6.00
C TYR A 39 -23.97 -2.70 -6.08
N GLY A 40 -22.78 -2.82 -6.67
CA GLY A 40 -21.91 -3.98 -6.53
C GLY A 40 -20.45 -3.56 -6.36
N PRO A 41 -19.58 -4.42 -5.78
CA PRO A 41 -18.14 -4.14 -5.70
C PRO A 41 -17.60 -3.85 -7.11
N THR A 42 -16.74 -2.82 -7.23
CA THR A 42 -16.15 -2.44 -8.51
C THR A 42 -15.53 -3.67 -9.17
N PRO A 43 -15.94 -4.03 -10.41
CA PRO A 43 -15.43 -5.23 -11.04
C PRO A 43 -13.92 -5.12 -11.22
N PRO A 44 -13.19 -6.23 -11.02
CA PRO A 44 -11.74 -6.22 -11.20
C PRO A 44 -11.36 -5.83 -12.63
N ALA A 45 -10.28 -5.08 -12.76
CA ALA A 45 -9.77 -4.66 -14.05
C ALA A 45 -8.84 -5.72 -14.67
N GLU A 46 -8.77 -5.73 -15.99
CA GLU A 46 -7.82 -6.52 -16.77
C GLU A 46 -6.83 -5.57 -17.46
N ILE A 47 -5.55 -5.92 -17.48
CA ILE A 47 -4.51 -5.17 -18.18
C ILE A 47 -4.10 -5.98 -19.40
N VAL A 48 -4.29 -5.39 -20.58
CA VAL A 48 -4.00 -6.01 -21.87
C VAL A 48 -2.81 -5.29 -22.51
N ILE A 49 -1.85 -6.05 -23.02
CA ILE A 49 -0.73 -5.54 -23.82
C ILE A 49 -1.07 -5.76 -25.30
N LEU A 50 -0.75 -4.76 -26.13
CA LEU A 50 -1.01 -4.83 -27.57
C LEU A 50 0.05 -5.68 -28.31
N ASN A 51 1.32 -5.63 -27.86
CA ASN A 51 2.47 -6.30 -28.46
C ASN A 51 3.02 -7.46 -27.61
N ASP A 52 3.25 -8.61 -28.25
CA ASP A 52 3.62 -9.86 -27.57
C ASP A 52 5.12 -9.97 -27.24
N ASP A 53 6.00 -9.35 -28.03
CA ASP A 53 7.45 -9.43 -27.83
C ASP A 53 7.93 -8.73 -26.55
N GLU A 54 7.11 -7.84 -25.97
CA GLU A 54 7.48 -7.07 -24.78
C GLU A 54 6.91 -7.65 -23.47
N THR A 55 6.30 -8.84 -23.50
CA THR A 55 5.60 -9.42 -22.35
C THR A 55 6.48 -9.53 -21.10
N THR A 56 7.73 -10.00 -21.24
CA THR A 56 8.65 -10.14 -20.10
C THR A 56 9.04 -8.79 -19.51
N ARG A 57 9.24 -7.76 -20.37
CA ARG A 57 9.56 -6.39 -19.93
C ARG A 57 8.35 -5.75 -19.27
N ALA A 58 7.16 -5.97 -19.81
CA ALA A 58 5.92 -5.48 -19.23
C ALA A 58 5.65 -6.08 -17.85
N LEU A 59 5.93 -7.38 -17.65
CA LEU A 59 5.83 -8.02 -16.33
C LEU A 59 6.79 -7.42 -15.31
N SER A 60 8.04 -7.15 -15.70
CA SER A 60 9.00 -6.52 -14.79
C SER A 60 8.56 -5.11 -14.40
N VAL A 61 8.11 -4.30 -15.35
CA VAL A 61 7.66 -2.92 -15.11
C VAL A 61 6.40 -2.89 -14.24
N ALA A 62 5.41 -3.74 -14.55
CA ALA A 62 4.20 -3.87 -13.75
C ALA A 62 4.51 -4.28 -12.31
N ALA A 63 5.47 -5.19 -12.12
CA ALA A 63 5.85 -5.67 -10.81
C ALA A 63 6.57 -4.59 -9.98
N GLU A 64 7.47 -3.83 -10.60
CA GLU A 64 8.15 -2.71 -9.95
C GLU A 64 7.16 -1.61 -9.57
N CYS A 65 6.18 -1.33 -10.43
CA CYS A 65 5.11 -0.39 -10.13
C CYS A 65 4.26 -0.84 -8.94
N VAL A 66 3.83 -2.11 -8.91
CA VAL A 66 3.05 -2.66 -7.79
C VAL A 66 3.85 -2.64 -6.48
N LEU A 67 5.14 -2.98 -6.52
CA LEU A 67 6.02 -2.89 -5.35
C LEU A 67 6.17 -1.44 -4.86
N ALA A 68 6.31 -0.48 -5.77
CA ALA A 68 6.41 0.94 -5.43
C ALA A 68 5.11 1.44 -4.78
N LEU A 69 3.95 1.07 -5.32
CA LEU A 69 2.64 1.41 -4.76
C LEU A 69 2.39 0.74 -3.40
N ALA A 70 2.82 -0.51 -3.23
CA ALA A 70 2.77 -1.20 -1.95
C ALA A 70 3.67 -0.56 -0.87
N SER A 71 4.75 0.10 -1.31
CA SER A 71 5.71 0.78 -0.44
C SER A 71 5.33 2.23 -0.15
N GLN A 72 4.25 2.75 -0.77
CA GLN A 72 3.72 4.04 -0.36
C GLN A 72 3.18 3.90 1.06
N PRO A 73 3.59 4.76 2.01
CA PRO A 73 2.99 4.74 3.33
C PRO A 73 1.50 4.94 3.14
N ALA A 74 0.71 3.99 3.64
CA ALA A 74 -0.73 4.16 3.75
C ALA A 74 -0.96 5.55 4.36
N ALA A 75 -1.81 6.34 3.69
CA ALA A 75 -2.11 7.73 4.01
C ALA A 75 -1.97 8.00 5.51
N GLU A 76 -1.19 9.03 5.84
CA GLU A 76 -0.93 9.50 7.21
C GLU A 76 -2.15 9.25 8.09
N ALA A 77 -2.02 8.27 8.99
CA ALA A 77 -3.08 7.92 9.91
C ALA A 77 -3.52 9.20 10.63
N GLU A 78 -4.73 9.70 10.34
CA GLU A 78 -5.29 10.84 11.05
C GLU A 78 -5.46 10.44 12.52
N ILE A 79 -4.51 10.86 13.36
CA ILE A 79 -4.53 10.60 14.80
C ILE A 79 -5.59 11.52 15.42
N ASP A 80 -6.74 10.95 15.81
CA ASP A 80 -7.79 11.70 16.50
C ASP A 80 -7.42 11.92 17.97
N LEU A 81 -6.78 13.07 18.23
CA LEU A 81 -6.36 13.51 19.56
C LEU A 81 -7.54 13.72 20.54
N SER A 82 -8.78 13.76 20.06
CA SER A 82 -9.99 13.89 20.92
C SER A 82 -10.20 12.69 21.83
N LYS A 83 -9.62 11.53 21.47
CA LYS A 83 -9.73 10.26 22.22
C LYS A 83 -8.73 10.13 23.36
N LEU A 84 -7.80 11.06 23.49
CA LEU A 84 -6.81 11.03 24.56
C LEU A 84 -7.48 11.09 25.95
N PRO A 85 -6.96 10.33 26.93
CA PRO A 85 -7.51 10.37 28.28
C PRO A 85 -7.36 11.78 28.88
N PRO A 86 -8.37 12.30 29.61
CA PRO A 86 -8.34 13.65 30.19
C PRO A 86 -7.22 13.87 31.21
N ALA A 87 -6.65 12.78 31.74
CA ALA A 87 -5.51 12.81 32.65
C ALA A 87 -4.18 13.11 31.93
N LEU A 88 -4.12 12.94 30.60
CA LEU A 88 -2.90 13.20 29.84
C LEU A 88 -2.75 14.71 29.61
N ARG A 89 -1.73 15.28 30.26
CA ARG A 89 -1.36 16.69 30.18
C ARG A 89 0.08 16.77 29.72
N VAL A 90 0.37 17.69 28.80
CA VAL A 90 1.73 17.93 28.31
C VAL A 90 2.21 19.29 28.77
N ALA A 91 3.44 19.40 29.23
CA ALA A 91 4.03 20.68 29.60
C ALA A 91 4.54 21.41 28.35
N CYS A 92 4.35 22.72 28.29
CA CYS A 92 4.98 23.54 27.25
C CYS A 92 6.50 23.61 27.48
N PRO A 93 7.35 23.29 26.49
CA PRO A 93 8.80 23.36 26.66
C PRO A 93 9.33 24.79 26.85
N ALA A 94 8.56 25.81 26.47
CA ALA A 94 8.97 27.22 26.59
C ALA A 94 8.59 27.88 27.91
N CYS A 95 7.52 27.43 28.58
CA CYS A 95 7.00 28.09 29.78
C CYS A 95 6.52 27.14 30.88
N GLU A 96 6.72 25.82 30.69
CA GLU A 96 6.39 24.74 31.61
C GLU A 96 4.91 24.63 32.01
N ARG A 97 4.04 25.43 31.40
CA ARG A 97 2.60 25.40 31.67
C ARG A 97 1.97 24.14 31.10
N ALA A 98 1.07 23.52 31.86
CA ALA A 98 0.30 22.37 31.40
C ALA A 98 -0.66 22.77 30.26
N LEU A 99 -0.62 22.01 29.17
CA LEU A 99 -1.42 22.12 27.98
C LEU A 99 -2.32 20.88 27.84
N ASP A 100 -3.51 21.08 27.30
CA ASP A 100 -4.46 20.01 27.00
C ASP A 100 -4.37 19.66 25.50
N PRO A 101 -3.72 18.54 25.11
CA PRO A 101 -3.48 18.21 23.71
C PRO A 101 -4.77 17.99 22.90
N ARG A 102 -5.91 17.75 23.57
CA ARG A 102 -7.23 17.62 22.94
C ARG A 102 -7.75 18.92 22.33
N LEU A 103 -7.15 20.05 22.69
CA LEU A 103 -7.46 21.37 22.10
C LEU A 103 -6.64 21.64 20.84
N ALA A 104 -5.79 20.70 20.40
CA ALA A 104 -5.03 20.86 19.18
C ALA A 104 -5.97 20.93 17.96
N GLN A 105 -5.69 21.87 17.06
CA GLN A 105 -6.34 21.97 15.76
C GLN A 105 -5.30 21.57 14.72
N ASP A 106 -5.65 20.61 13.86
CA ASP A 106 -4.75 20.05 12.85
C ASP A 106 -3.40 19.58 13.44
N GLY A 107 -3.45 18.91 14.60
CA GLY A 107 -2.25 18.41 15.30
C GLY A 107 -1.41 19.48 16.00
N THR A 108 -1.76 20.77 15.90
CA THR A 108 -1.00 21.87 16.52
C THR A 108 -1.72 22.45 17.73
N ILE A 109 -1.00 22.64 18.85
CA ILE A 109 -1.49 23.33 20.05
C ILE A 109 -0.79 24.67 20.27
N ALA A 110 -1.59 25.71 20.54
CA ALA A 110 -1.08 27.02 20.91
C ALA A 110 -1.02 27.15 22.44
N CYS A 111 0.16 27.52 22.95
CA CYS A 111 0.35 27.82 24.35
C CYS A 111 0.02 29.29 24.65
N ALA A 112 -0.41 29.58 25.88
CA ALA A 112 -0.65 30.94 26.36
C ALA A 112 0.62 31.83 26.37
N CYS A 113 1.82 31.24 26.26
CA CYS A 113 3.06 32.01 26.06
C CYS A 113 3.24 32.53 24.62
N GLY A 114 2.35 32.14 23.69
CA GLY A 114 2.42 32.50 22.27
C GLY A 114 3.17 31.48 21.39
N ALA A 115 3.79 30.45 21.99
CA ALA A 115 4.44 29.38 21.23
C ALA A 115 3.40 28.39 20.68
N ARG A 116 3.63 27.91 19.45
CA ARG A 116 2.88 26.83 18.83
C ARG A 116 3.74 25.57 18.84
N HIS A 117 3.13 24.46 19.21
CA HIS A 117 3.82 23.17 19.29
C HIS A 117 2.99 22.08 18.61
N ASP A 118 3.67 21.09 18.06
CA ASP A 118 3.03 19.86 17.59
C ASP A 118 2.58 19.06 18.82
N ALA A 119 1.27 18.78 18.90
CA ALA A 119 0.68 18.07 20.02
C ALA A 119 1.14 16.60 20.06
N ILE A 120 1.32 15.96 18.91
CA ILE A 120 1.80 14.58 18.80
C ILE A 120 3.24 14.53 19.29
N GLU A 121 4.09 15.43 18.80
CA GLU A 121 5.50 15.49 19.20
C GLU A 121 5.66 15.74 20.71
N LEU A 122 4.83 16.63 21.28
CA LEU A 122 4.84 16.90 22.73
C LEU A 122 4.40 15.69 23.56
N ILE A 123 3.40 14.93 23.11
CA ILE A 123 2.95 13.71 23.77
C ILE A 123 4.06 12.66 23.73
N VAL A 124 4.61 12.40 22.54
CA VAL A 124 5.67 11.39 22.35
C VAL A 124 6.89 11.72 23.19
N ASN A 125 7.32 12.99 23.23
CA ASN A 125 8.50 13.39 23.97
C ASN A 125 8.33 13.29 25.50
N GLN A 126 7.11 13.46 26.03
CA GLN A 126 6.88 13.50 27.48
C GLN A 126 6.32 12.20 28.05
N HIS A 127 5.48 11.50 27.30
CA HIS A 127 4.77 10.29 27.73
C HIS A 127 5.13 9.05 26.90
N GLY A 128 5.90 9.21 25.82
CA GLY A 128 6.25 8.13 24.90
C GLY A 128 5.18 7.88 23.83
N PRO A 129 5.49 7.07 22.80
CA PRO A 129 4.55 6.75 21.73
C PRO A 129 3.36 5.90 22.19
N GLU A 130 3.51 5.12 23.27
CA GLU A 130 2.46 4.29 23.87
C GLU A 130 1.22 5.13 24.27
N ALA A 131 1.41 6.40 24.59
CA ALA A 131 0.31 7.31 24.92
C ALA A 131 -0.65 7.60 23.76
N LEU A 132 -0.24 7.30 22.52
CA LEU A 132 -1.03 7.50 21.31
C LEU A 132 -1.77 6.23 20.85
N GLU A 133 -1.52 5.07 21.47
CA GLU A 133 -2.12 3.79 21.05
C GLU A 133 -3.66 3.85 21.03
N SER A 134 -4.27 4.46 22.05
CA SER A 134 -5.73 4.65 22.13
C SER A 134 -6.31 5.57 21.05
N CYS A 135 -5.47 6.36 20.37
CA CYS A 135 -5.89 7.22 19.27
C CYS A 135 -5.78 6.51 17.91
N THR A 136 -5.01 5.42 17.83
CA THR A 136 -4.76 4.66 16.59
C THR A 136 -5.75 3.50 16.36
N GLU A 137 -6.54 3.10 17.36
CA GLU A 137 -7.47 1.95 17.29
C GLU A 137 -8.58 2.08 16.22
N SER A 138 -8.81 3.25 15.64
CA SER A 138 -9.88 3.43 14.63
C SER A 138 -9.52 3.02 13.20
N LEU A 139 -8.27 2.67 12.90
CA LEU A 139 -7.88 2.21 11.56
C LEU A 139 -7.98 0.70 11.36
N GLU A 140 -8.23 -0.08 12.42
CA GLU A 140 -8.29 -1.54 12.32
C GLU A 140 -9.67 -2.10 11.94
N SER A 141 -10.70 -1.27 11.75
CA SER A 141 -12.10 -1.75 11.72
C SER A 141 -12.86 -1.68 10.40
N SER A 142 -12.35 -1.12 9.30
CA SER A 142 -13.09 -1.19 8.03
C SER A 142 -12.21 -1.00 6.81
N GLY A 143 -11.86 -2.11 6.18
CA GLY A 143 -11.31 -2.13 4.84
C GLY A 143 -10.18 -3.13 4.76
N GLU A 144 -10.50 -4.30 4.19
CA GLU A 144 -9.56 -5.13 3.44
C GLU A 144 -8.85 -4.24 2.40
N SER A 145 -7.89 -3.44 2.84
CA SER A 145 -6.80 -3.02 1.98
C SER A 145 -5.91 -4.24 1.95
N PRO A 146 -5.81 -4.98 0.83
CA PRO A 146 -4.80 -6.02 0.70
C PRO A 146 -3.46 -5.30 0.82
N THR A 147 -2.94 -5.25 2.04
CA THR A 147 -1.61 -4.77 2.34
C THR A 147 -0.71 -5.76 1.65
N LEU A 148 -0.22 -5.37 0.47
CA LEU A 148 0.79 -6.07 -0.31
C LEU A 148 2.06 -6.38 0.53
N MET A 149 2.16 -5.81 1.75
CA MET A 149 3.19 -6.06 2.76
C MET A 149 3.25 -7.52 3.25
N HIS A 150 2.20 -8.34 3.07
CA HIS A 150 2.25 -9.79 3.34
C HIS A 150 1.95 -10.64 2.10
N ALA A 151 2.16 -10.10 0.90
CA ALA A 151 2.04 -10.90 -0.31
C ALA A 151 3.16 -11.95 -0.32
N THR A 152 2.86 -13.13 0.22
CA THR A 152 3.74 -14.29 0.26
C THR A 152 4.22 -14.54 -1.16
N VAL A 153 5.49 -14.23 -1.44
CA VAL A 153 6.02 -14.29 -2.79
C VAL A 153 6.24 -15.76 -3.14
N LYS A 154 5.33 -16.35 -3.92
CA LYS A 154 5.38 -17.76 -4.31
C LYS A 154 5.98 -17.92 -5.70
N CYS A 155 6.84 -18.92 -5.87
CA CYS A 155 7.38 -19.28 -7.16
C CYS A 155 6.25 -19.59 -8.13
N VAL A 156 6.25 -18.94 -9.30
CA VAL A 156 5.21 -19.11 -10.34
C VAL A 156 5.11 -20.54 -10.88
N HIS A 157 6.16 -21.34 -10.72
CA HIS A 157 6.27 -22.68 -11.30
C HIS A 157 5.98 -23.83 -10.35
N CYS A 158 6.20 -23.66 -9.05
CA CYS A 158 6.01 -24.72 -8.06
C CYS A 158 5.22 -24.28 -6.83
N GLY A 159 4.91 -22.98 -6.71
CA GLY A 159 4.22 -22.43 -5.55
C GLY A 159 5.07 -22.32 -4.29
N TYR A 160 6.37 -22.68 -4.34
CA TYR A 160 7.27 -22.58 -3.19
C TYR A 160 7.39 -21.15 -2.69
N GLU A 161 7.41 -20.97 -1.38
CA GLU A 161 7.52 -19.65 -0.74
C GLU A 161 8.96 -19.15 -0.84
N LEU A 162 9.14 -18.04 -1.57
CA LEU A 162 10.44 -17.43 -1.82
C LEU A 162 10.79 -16.37 -0.76
N GLU A 163 10.07 -16.32 0.37
CA GLU A 163 10.38 -15.40 1.46
C GLU A 163 11.80 -15.64 2.00
N GLY A 164 12.54 -14.55 2.28
CA GLY A 164 13.94 -14.64 2.72
C GLY A 164 14.99 -14.95 1.64
N LEU A 165 14.61 -15.39 0.43
CA LEU A 165 15.58 -15.60 -0.67
C LEU A 165 16.01 -14.28 -1.37
N ALA A 166 17.01 -14.34 -2.24
CA ALA A 166 17.43 -13.19 -3.06
C ALA A 166 16.31 -12.71 -4.00
N ARG A 167 16.35 -11.44 -4.44
CA ARG A 167 15.35 -10.85 -5.38
C ARG A 167 15.24 -11.64 -6.69
N ARG A 168 16.37 -12.11 -7.20
CA ARG A 168 16.47 -12.95 -8.40
C ARG A 168 17.32 -14.16 -8.06
N GLY A 169 16.99 -15.33 -8.59
CA GLY A 169 17.74 -16.53 -8.33
C GLY A 169 17.14 -17.76 -9.00
N ILE A 170 17.63 -18.93 -8.60
CA ILE A 170 17.08 -20.22 -9.00
C ILE A 170 16.25 -20.75 -7.83
N CYS A 171 15.04 -21.21 -8.12
CA CYS A 171 14.14 -21.75 -7.10
C CYS A 171 14.73 -23.08 -6.57
N PRO A 172 14.87 -23.24 -5.24
CA PRO A 172 15.47 -24.44 -4.67
C PRO A 172 14.65 -25.72 -4.89
N GLU A 173 13.33 -25.59 -5.07
CA GLU A 173 12.43 -26.74 -5.29
C GLU A 173 12.38 -27.18 -6.75
N CYS A 174 12.17 -26.23 -7.68
CA CYS A 174 11.92 -26.56 -9.09
C CYS A 174 13.11 -26.33 -10.02
N GLY A 175 14.20 -25.71 -9.53
CA GLY A 175 15.40 -25.46 -10.33
C GLY A 175 15.23 -24.43 -11.45
N LYS A 176 14.08 -23.75 -11.54
CA LYS A 176 13.83 -22.68 -12.53
C LYS A 176 14.24 -21.32 -11.99
N ASP A 177 14.61 -20.43 -12.90
CA ASP A 177 14.84 -19.02 -12.61
C ASP A 177 13.56 -18.34 -12.08
N TYR A 178 13.72 -17.45 -11.10
CA TYR A 178 12.65 -16.63 -10.56
C TYR A 178 13.11 -15.18 -10.39
N ASP A 179 12.14 -14.27 -10.56
CA ASP A 179 12.23 -12.89 -10.12
C ASP A 179 11.07 -12.64 -9.14
N LYS A 180 11.40 -12.26 -7.90
CA LYS A 180 10.41 -11.98 -6.86
C LYS A 180 9.40 -10.93 -7.31
N ALA A 181 9.83 -9.94 -8.09
CA ALA A 181 8.95 -8.91 -8.59
C ALA A 181 7.82 -9.54 -9.42
N VAL A 182 8.16 -10.42 -10.35
CA VAL A 182 7.17 -11.13 -11.19
C VAL A 182 6.30 -12.07 -10.37
N CYS A 183 6.88 -12.71 -9.35
CA CYS A 183 6.15 -13.63 -8.46
C CYS A 183 5.06 -12.93 -7.62
N VAL A 184 5.22 -11.65 -7.27
CA VAL A 184 4.19 -10.85 -6.59
C VAL A 184 2.93 -10.70 -7.45
N LEU A 185 3.09 -10.67 -8.78
CA LEU A 185 1.97 -10.57 -9.71
C LEU A 185 1.27 -11.91 -9.97
N HIS A 186 1.83 -13.04 -9.51
CA HIS A 186 1.29 -14.38 -9.76
C HIS A 186 -0.22 -14.56 -9.56
N PRO A 187 -0.85 -14.08 -8.46
CA PRO A 187 -2.31 -14.17 -8.30
C PRO A 187 -3.07 -13.51 -9.46
N TYR A 188 -2.52 -12.43 -10.00
CA TYR A 188 -3.09 -11.62 -11.07
C TYR A 188 -2.64 -12.03 -12.47
N LEU A 189 -1.65 -12.92 -12.63
CA LEU A 189 -1.25 -13.38 -13.95
C LEU A 189 -2.41 -14.10 -14.65
N ALA A 190 -2.59 -13.83 -15.95
CA ALA A 190 -3.55 -14.58 -16.75
C ALA A 190 -3.19 -16.09 -16.77
N ALA A 191 -4.19 -16.95 -16.95
CA ALA A 191 -4.04 -18.41 -16.85
C ALA A 191 -2.97 -18.99 -17.79
N GLU A 192 -2.74 -18.32 -18.92
CA GLU A 192 -1.71 -18.63 -19.90
C GLU A 192 -0.26 -18.42 -19.39
N PHE A 193 -0.08 -17.66 -18.32
CA PHE A 193 1.19 -17.42 -17.63
C PHE A 193 1.30 -18.16 -16.28
N LYS A 194 0.23 -18.82 -15.83
CA LYS A 194 0.21 -19.73 -14.67
C LYS A 194 0.59 -21.14 -15.15
N LYS A 195 1.90 -21.43 -15.26
CA LYS A 195 2.42 -22.74 -15.68
C LYS A 195 3.39 -23.36 -14.68
#